data_AF-A0AAN8F489-F1
#
_entry.id   AF-A0AAN8F489-F1
#
_cell.length_a   1.000
_cell.length_b   1.000
_cell.length_c   1.000
_cell.angle_alpha   90.00
_cell.angle_beta   90.00
_cell.angle_gamma   90.00
#
_symmetry.space_group_name_H-M   'P 1'
#
loop_
_entity.id
_entity.type
_entity.pdbx_description
1 polymer ?
#
loop_
_entity_poly.entity_id
_entity_poly.type
_entity_poly.pdbx_seq_one_letter_code
_entity_poly.pdbx_strand_id
1 'polypeptide(L)'
;MKGESVHIPSVQAVQEQESLAVWRMPTALSQSRLGGRSSPSNACTVIAVRLAEIIHRSDTTMPPTLFRKKVTAKESHTANKFQRAAAGHEEVTGSFIPDQVPSNGESRECPEQKARACPAQIICCLTNAIVDGNTIHEEAVRRRKNGEQNFTIPDAIRACRNSVMEVDFCSVPGPLSTELPYYIQAVVKSTQMSQDVRLFFLLIAFERTVLIVYERATSSLTLFDTHMHGQSDGAVIATVHGDNIGDLCQWVSHDIFHESQSQRDYSREFEISLIRFCGRTNKNDCCLPTTSSPYEFPVFATARRRRKRRLDTKAIMKMPKHAKTENGREERSDGLRASTCSRPQPVTPLASLWNLRSRNMC
;
A
#
# COMPACT_ATOMS: atom_id res chain seq x y z
N MET A 1 -10.73 -8.21 -41.95
CA MET A 1 -10.81 -7.20 -40.88
C MET A 1 -9.51 -6.41 -40.91
N LYS A 2 -9.57 -5.12 -41.25
CA LYS A 2 -8.39 -4.25 -41.28
C LYS A 2 -7.95 -4.01 -39.84
N GLY A 3 -6.69 -4.29 -39.52
CA GLY A 3 -6.13 -4.02 -38.21
C GLY A 3 -6.04 -2.51 -38.00
N GLU A 4 -6.97 -1.95 -37.24
CA GLU A 4 -6.78 -0.63 -36.65
C GLU A 4 -5.58 -0.72 -35.71
N SER A 5 -4.52 0.02 -36.03
CA SER A 5 -3.41 0.23 -35.12
C SER A 5 -3.97 0.89 -33.86
N VAL A 6 -4.04 0.14 -32.76
CA VAL A 6 -4.42 0.68 -31.46
C VAL A 6 -3.41 1.78 -31.13
N HIS A 7 -3.83 3.04 -31.23
CA HIS A 7 -2.99 4.18 -30.90
C HIS A 7 -2.80 4.21 -29.38
N ILE A 8 -1.65 3.73 -28.91
CA ILE A 8 -1.29 3.76 -27.49
C ILE A 8 -0.99 5.22 -27.13
N PRO A 9 -1.70 5.82 -26.16
CA PRO A 9 -1.45 7.20 -25.77
C PRO A 9 -0.03 7.33 -25.18
N SER A 10 0.75 8.29 -25.69
CA SER A 10 2.04 8.65 -25.09
C SER A 10 1.79 9.52 -23.86
N VAL A 11 1.73 8.90 -22.68
CA VAL A 11 1.55 9.60 -21.40
C VAL A 11 2.91 9.87 -20.77
N GLN A 12 3.16 11.11 -20.37
CA GLN A 12 4.41 11.53 -19.73
C GLN A 12 4.33 11.42 -18.20
N ALA A 13 5.43 11.04 -17.56
CA ALA A 13 5.52 11.05 -16.11
C ALA A 13 5.55 12.48 -15.57
N VAL A 14 4.79 12.70 -14.50
CA VAL A 14 4.88 13.87 -13.62
C VAL A 14 5.60 13.44 -12.34
N GLN A 15 6.53 14.27 -11.86
CA GLN A 15 7.18 14.03 -10.58
C GLN A 15 6.26 14.51 -9.45
N GLU A 16 6.01 13.64 -8.47
CA GLU A 16 5.22 13.97 -7.28
C GLU A 16 5.95 13.56 -6.00
N GLN A 17 5.74 14.34 -4.93
CA GLN A 17 6.40 14.18 -3.62
C GLN A 17 7.91 13.90 -3.73
N GLU A 18 8.60 14.58 -4.67
CA GLU A 18 10.03 14.49 -4.97
C GLU A 18 10.55 13.13 -5.50
N SER A 19 9.86 12.02 -5.25
CA SER A 19 10.39 10.67 -5.53
C SER A 19 9.49 9.79 -6.39
N LEU A 20 8.22 10.17 -6.59
CA LEU A 20 7.28 9.40 -7.40
C LEU A 20 7.29 9.86 -8.86
N ALA A 21 7.29 8.90 -9.77
CA ALA A 21 6.90 9.12 -11.15
C ALA A 21 5.44 8.68 -11.32
N VAL A 22 4.57 9.61 -11.71
CA VAL A 22 3.13 9.37 -11.86
C VAL A 22 2.72 9.58 -13.31
N TRP A 23 2.07 8.57 -13.89
CA TRP A 23 1.42 8.64 -15.20
C TRP A 23 -0.09 8.60 -15.01
N ARG A 24 -0.76 9.70 -15.31
CA ARG A 24 -2.23 9.77 -15.34
C ARG A 24 -2.72 9.55 -16.76
N MET A 25 -3.50 8.50 -16.95
CA MET A 25 -4.03 8.14 -18.25
C MET A 25 -5.20 9.06 -18.61
N PRO A 26 -5.52 9.25 -19.91
CA PRO A 26 -6.74 9.92 -20.31
C PRO A 26 -7.98 9.24 -19.70
N THR A 27 -9.04 10.00 -19.45
CA THR A 27 -10.30 9.48 -18.85
C THR A 27 -10.88 8.26 -19.60
N ALA A 28 -10.70 8.21 -20.92
CA ALA A 28 -11.09 7.09 -21.78
C ALA A 28 -10.39 5.77 -21.43
N LEU A 29 -9.19 5.83 -20.83
CA LEU A 29 -8.45 4.67 -20.33
C LEU A 29 -8.68 4.55 -18.82
N SER A 30 -9.83 4.03 -18.46
CA SER A 30 -10.22 3.69 -17.08
C SER A 30 -11.23 2.54 -17.11
N GLN A 31 -11.40 1.83 -16.00
CA GLN A 31 -12.29 0.67 -15.97
C GLN A 31 -13.76 0.97 -16.28
N SER A 32 -14.21 2.21 -16.06
CA SER A 32 -15.59 2.65 -16.28
C SER A 32 -15.82 3.26 -17.67
N ARG A 33 -14.77 3.55 -18.45
CA ARG A 33 -14.89 4.23 -19.76
C ARG A 33 -14.31 3.43 -20.92
N LEU A 34 -13.27 2.63 -20.66
CA LEU A 34 -12.58 1.89 -21.71
C LEU A 34 -13.54 0.93 -22.42
N GLY A 35 -13.48 0.90 -23.75
CA GLY A 35 -14.40 0.12 -24.58
C GLY A 35 -15.77 0.78 -24.80
N GLY A 36 -15.88 2.10 -24.59
CA GLY A 36 -17.13 2.85 -24.83
C GLY A 36 -18.17 2.69 -23.72
N ARG A 37 -17.75 2.27 -22.52
CA ARG A 37 -18.63 2.06 -21.37
C ARG A 37 -19.19 3.40 -20.87
N SER A 38 -20.49 3.42 -20.61
CA SER A 38 -21.22 4.58 -20.06
C SER A 38 -21.61 4.40 -18.59
N SER A 39 -21.55 3.17 -18.06
CA SER A 39 -21.85 2.84 -16.68
C SER A 39 -20.59 2.64 -15.82
N PRO A 40 -20.64 2.93 -14.51
CA PRO A 40 -19.58 2.57 -13.58
C PRO A 40 -19.23 1.08 -13.64
N SER A 41 -17.99 0.73 -13.32
CA SER A 41 -17.52 -0.66 -13.21
C SER A 41 -17.12 -0.98 -11.78
N ASN A 42 -17.59 -2.13 -11.28
CA ASN A 42 -17.22 -2.71 -9.98
C ASN A 42 -16.20 -3.85 -10.13
N ALA A 43 -15.45 -3.86 -11.24
CA ALA A 43 -14.56 -4.96 -11.63
C ALA A 43 -13.12 -4.84 -11.09
N CYS A 44 -12.81 -3.81 -10.29
CA CYS A 44 -11.43 -3.47 -9.91
C CYS A 44 -10.62 -4.64 -9.33
N THR A 45 -11.23 -5.49 -8.48
CA THR A 45 -10.56 -6.65 -7.90
C THR A 45 -10.24 -7.72 -8.95
N VAL A 46 -11.17 -7.98 -9.88
CA VAL A 46 -10.97 -8.90 -11.00
C VAL A 46 -9.89 -8.37 -11.94
N ILE A 47 -9.94 -7.08 -12.25
CA ILE A 47 -8.94 -6.40 -13.10
C ILE A 47 -7.55 -6.47 -12.46
N ALA A 48 -7.42 -6.21 -11.16
CA ALA A 48 -6.14 -6.26 -10.46
C ALA A 48 -5.52 -7.67 -10.46
N VAL A 49 -6.33 -8.71 -10.23
CA VAL A 49 -5.89 -10.12 -10.36
C VAL A 49 -5.46 -10.43 -11.80
N ARG A 50 -6.26 -10.00 -12.78
CA ARG A 50 -5.97 -10.23 -14.19
C ARG A 50 -4.71 -9.48 -14.64
N LEU A 51 -4.48 -8.27 -14.14
CA LEU A 51 -3.28 -7.48 -14.42
C LEU A 51 -2.02 -8.17 -13.89
N ALA A 52 -2.07 -8.71 -12.67
CA ALA A 52 -0.95 -9.49 -12.12
C ALA A 52 -0.62 -10.72 -12.99
N GLU A 53 -1.65 -11.44 -13.44
CA GLU A 53 -1.46 -12.56 -14.36
C GLU A 53 -0.83 -12.12 -15.69
N ILE A 54 -1.35 -11.05 -16.31
CA ILE A 54 -0.84 -10.55 -17.58
C ILE A 54 0.63 -10.15 -17.44
N ILE A 55 0.97 -9.32 -16.44
CA ILE A 55 2.35 -8.89 -16.18
C ILE A 55 3.29 -10.08 -15.99
N HIS A 56 2.85 -11.10 -15.25
CA HIS A 56 3.65 -12.31 -15.05
C HIS A 56 3.87 -13.05 -16.38
N ARG A 57 2.80 -13.36 -17.11
CA ARG A 57 2.87 -14.13 -18.37
C ARG A 57 3.67 -13.42 -19.46
N SER A 58 3.56 -12.09 -19.56
CA SER A 58 4.29 -11.29 -20.54
C SER A 58 5.71 -10.93 -20.10
N ASP A 59 6.12 -11.34 -18.90
CA ASP A 59 7.38 -10.95 -18.26
C ASP A 59 7.65 -9.42 -18.32
N THR A 60 6.59 -8.63 -18.14
CA THR A 60 6.69 -7.18 -18.31
C THR A 60 7.45 -6.56 -17.13
N THR A 61 8.56 -5.89 -17.46
CA THR A 61 9.41 -5.22 -16.47
C THR A 61 8.77 -3.92 -15.99
N MET A 62 8.77 -3.69 -14.68
CA MET A 62 8.25 -2.46 -14.11
C MET A 62 9.10 -1.23 -14.52
N PRO A 63 8.50 -0.03 -14.64
CA PRO A 63 9.25 1.18 -14.95
C PRO A 63 10.40 1.38 -13.94
N PRO A 64 11.60 1.79 -14.40
CA PRO A 64 12.69 2.10 -13.48
C PRO A 64 12.35 3.37 -12.70
N THR A 65 12.95 3.51 -11.53
CA THR A 65 12.76 4.68 -10.68
C THR A 65 13.37 5.91 -11.37
N LEU A 66 12.54 6.89 -11.68
CA LEU A 66 13.00 8.10 -12.39
C LEU A 66 13.63 9.12 -11.43
N PHE A 67 13.13 9.14 -10.20
CA PHE A 67 13.47 10.13 -9.19
C PHE A 67 14.02 9.41 -7.97
N ARG A 68 15.31 9.60 -7.68
CA ARG A 68 15.94 9.12 -6.46
C ARG A 68 16.23 10.31 -5.58
N LYS A 69 15.53 10.39 -4.43
CA LYS A 69 15.90 11.31 -3.37
C LYS A 69 17.33 10.97 -2.93
N LYS A 70 18.27 11.88 -3.13
CA LYS A 70 19.61 11.75 -2.53
C LYS A 70 19.39 11.84 -1.03
N VAL A 71 19.59 10.74 -0.31
CA VAL A 71 19.65 10.78 1.15
C VAL A 71 20.86 11.65 1.49
N THR A 72 20.62 12.91 1.85
CA THR A 72 21.66 13.75 2.42
C THR A 72 22.01 13.14 3.77
N ALA A 73 23.26 12.72 3.93
CA ALA A 73 23.80 12.08 5.13
C ALA A 73 23.91 13.04 6.34
N LYS A 74 22.88 13.85 6.59
CA LYS A 74 22.81 14.80 7.71
C LYS A 74 21.82 14.39 8.82
N GLU A 75 21.06 13.31 8.66
CA GLU A 75 20.11 12.83 9.69
C GLU A 75 20.53 11.49 10.36
N SER A 76 21.82 11.16 10.35
CA SER A 76 22.38 9.99 11.04
C SER A 76 23.17 10.33 12.31
N HIS A 77 22.82 11.42 13.01
CA HIS A 77 23.38 11.77 14.32
C HIS A 77 22.31 12.16 15.36
N THR A 78 21.30 11.31 15.55
CA THR A 78 20.51 11.29 16.81
C THR A 78 20.18 9.86 17.22
N ALA A 79 21.18 8.99 17.21
CA ALA A 79 21.09 7.68 17.86
C ALA A 79 22.46 7.28 18.43
N ASN A 80 22.90 7.99 19.47
CA ASN A 80 23.73 7.43 20.54
C ASN A 80 24.04 8.52 21.59
N LYS A 81 23.29 8.54 22.69
CA LYS A 81 23.76 9.10 23.96
C LYS A 81 23.09 8.42 25.14
N PHE A 82 23.40 7.14 25.35
CA PHE A 82 23.65 6.65 26.71
C PHE A 82 25.11 6.96 27.03
N GLN A 83 25.39 8.19 27.48
CA GLN A 83 26.65 8.49 28.16
C GLN A 83 26.35 8.60 29.64
N ARG A 84 26.96 7.69 30.40
CA ARG A 84 27.13 7.74 31.85
C ARG A 84 27.70 9.09 32.24
N ALA A 85 27.12 9.69 33.28
CA ALA A 85 27.70 10.83 33.96
C ALA A 85 29.03 10.42 34.61
N ALA A 86 30.10 11.15 34.31
CA ALA A 86 31.29 11.25 35.13
C ALA A 86 31.69 12.72 35.16
N ALA A 87 31.86 13.23 36.37
CA ALA A 87 32.20 14.61 36.70
C ALA A 87 33.66 14.94 36.32
N GLY A 88 33.93 16.20 36.00
CA GLY A 88 35.28 16.70 35.82
C GLY A 88 35.31 18.12 35.24
N HIS A 89 35.71 19.07 36.07
CA HIS A 89 36.13 20.45 35.79
C HIS A 89 37.08 20.57 34.58
N GLU A 90 36.98 21.62 33.75
CA GLU A 90 37.68 22.91 33.87
C GLU A 90 37.31 23.86 32.71
N GLU A 91 37.33 25.16 33.01
CA GLU A 91 37.22 26.29 32.08
C GLU A 91 38.41 26.34 31.10
N VAL A 92 38.23 26.95 29.92
CA VAL A 92 39.14 27.98 29.38
C VAL A 92 38.49 28.63 28.15
N THR A 93 38.48 29.96 28.20
CA THR A 93 38.15 30.96 27.20
C THR A 93 39.05 30.91 25.96
N GLY A 94 38.48 31.18 24.79
CA GLY A 94 39.26 31.32 23.55
C GLY A 94 38.45 31.92 22.42
N SER A 95 38.37 33.25 22.40
CA SER A 95 37.90 34.05 21.26
C SER A 95 38.84 33.89 20.07
N PHE A 96 38.33 33.41 18.93
CA PHE A 96 39.01 33.52 17.64
C PHE A 96 37.98 33.81 16.52
N ILE A 97 38.04 35.02 15.99
CA ILE A 97 37.68 35.43 14.63
C ILE A 97 39.07 35.62 13.97
N PRO A 98 39.39 35.12 12.76
CA PRO A 98 38.66 35.44 11.52
C PRO A 98 38.65 34.35 10.44
N ASP A 99 37.74 34.45 9.48
CA ASP A 99 38.10 34.79 8.08
C ASP A 99 36.92 34.59 7.13
N GLN A 100 36.66 35.65 6.35
CA GLN A 100 35.80 35.61 5.20
C GLN A 100 36.50 34.87 4.08
N VAL A 101 35.89 33.77 3.61
CA VAL A 101 36.23 33.16 2.32
C VAL A 101 35.10 33.49 1.34
N PRO A 102 35.37 34.24 0.26
CA PRO A 102 34.48 34.31 -0.89
C PRO A 102 34.92 33.22 -1.89
N SER A 103 33.99 32.40 -2.37
CA SER A 103 33.93 31.97 -3.78
C SER A 103 32.94 30.82 -4.01
N ASN A 104 32.00 31.12 -4.90
CA ASN A 104 31.59 30.27 -6.02
C ASN A 104 31.26 28.80 -5.69
N GLY A 105 30.13 28.60 -5.02
CA GLY A 105 29.35 27.39 -5.22
C GLY A 105 28.54 27.52 -6.50
N GLU A 106 29.14 27.16 -7.63
CA GLU A 106 28.38 26.85 -8.86
C GLU A 106 27.25 25.90 -8.47
N SER A 107 26.03 26.43 -8.58
CA SER A 107 24.83 25.62 -8.51
C SER A 107 24.90 24.69 -9.70
N ARG A 108 25.36 23.45 -9.49
CA ARG A 108 25.14 22.38 -10.45
C ARG A 108 23.64 22.22 -10.57
N GLU A 109 23.06 22.97 -11.52
CA GLU A 109 21.73 22.72 -12.03
C GLU A 109 21.64 21.23 -12.31
N CYS A 110 20.75 20.56 -11.58
CA CYS A 110 20.44 19.18 -11.88
C CYS A 110 19.90 19.18 -13.31
N PRO A 111 20.47 18.35 -14.22
CA PRO A 111 20.02 18.35 -15.60
C PRO A 111 18.52 18.12 -15.62
N GLU A 112 17.78 19.03 -16.25
CA GLU A 112 16.33 18.95 -16.44
C GLU A 112 15.95 17.50 -16.74
N GLN A 113 15.33 16.84 -15.77
CA GLN A 113 14.92 15.46 -15.90
C GLN A 113 13.76 15.44 -16.90
N LYS A 114 14.10 15.25 -18.18
CA LYS A 114 13.12 15.08 -19.26
C LYS A 114 12.06 14.08 -18.82
N ALA A 115 10.81 14.53 -18.83
CA ALA A 115 9.65 13.70 -18.58
C ALA A 115 9.77 12.41 -19.41
N ARG A 116 9.64 11.25 -18.76
CA ARG A 116 9.72 9.96 -19.44
C ARG A 116 8.33 9.45 -19.75
N ALA A 117 8.14 9.02 -21.00
CA ALA A 117 6.91 8.37 -21.42
C ALA A 117 6.70 7.07 -20.64
N CYS A 118 5.44 6.73 -20.36
CA CYS A 118 5.09 5.44 -19.78
C CYS A 118 5.46 4.32 -20.77
N PRO A 119 6.13 3.24 -20.33
CA PRO A 119 6.47 2.13 -21.22
C PRO A 119 5.23 1.55 -21.90
N ALA A 120 5.25 1.41 -23.23
CA ALA A 120 4.09 0.95 -24.00
C ALA A 120 3.58 -0.42 -23.54
N GLN A 121 4.47 -1.34 -23.18
CA GLN A 121 4.10 -2.66 -22.65
C GLN A 121 3.29 -2.57 -21.35
N ILE A 122 3.60 -1.60 -20.49
CA ILE A 122 2.87 -1.37 -19.25
C ILE A 122 1.45 -0.86 -19.55
N ILE A 123 1.31 0.07 -20.49
CA ILE A 123 0.00 0.53 -20.95
C ILE A 123 -0.78 -0.64 -21.57
N CYS A 124 -0.15 -1.46 -22.42
CA CYS A 124 -0.80 -2.65 -22.98
C CYS A 124 -1.30 -3.62 -21.91
N CYS A 125 -0.48 -3.91 -20.89
CA CYS A 125 -0.90 -4.78 -19.78
C CYS A 125 -2.13 -4.21 -19.07
N LEU A 126 -2.11 -2.91 -18.75
CA LEU A 126 -3.21 -2.20 -18.10
C LEU A 126 -4.49 -2.24 -18.94
N THR A 127 -4.40 -1.88 -20.23
CA THR A 127 -5.53 -1.87 -21.16
C THR A 127 -6.14 -3.27 -21.31
N ASN A 128 -5.31 -4.29 -21.52
CA ASN A 128 -5.78 -5.67 -21.65
C ASN A 128 -6.43 -6.15 -20.36
N ALA A 129 -5.84 -5.84 -19.20
CA ALA A 129 -6.41 -6.22 -17.91
C ALA A 129 -7.78 -5.58 -17.66
N ILE A 130 -7.96 -4.31 -18.04
CA ILE A 130 -9.25 -3.62 -17.91
C ILE A 130 -10.30 -4.27 -18.82
N VAL A 131 -9.97 -4.52 -20.08
CA VAL A 131 -10.91 -5.12 -21.06
C VAL A 131 -11.29 -6.54 -20.63
N ASP A 132 -10.29 -7.39 -20.36
CA ASP A 132 -10.50 -8.78 -19.93
C ASP A 132 -11.22 -8.82 -18.58
N GLY A 133 -10.78 -8.02 -17.61
CA GLY A 133 -11.33 -8.03 -16.25
C GLY A 133 -12.78 -7.57 -16.19
N ASN A 134 -13.16 -6.56 -16.97
CA ASN A 134 -14.57 -6.17 -17.12
C ASN A 134 -15.41 -7.30 -17.73
N THR A 135 -14.89 -7.98 -18.76
CA THR A 135 -15.58 -9.10 -19.42
C THR A 135 -15.78 -10.26 -18.45
N ILE A 136 -14.72 -10.66 -17.73
CA ILE A 136 -14.75 -11.73 -16.71
C ILE A 136 -15.73 -11.38 -15.59
N HIS A 137 -15.71 -10.13 -15.11
CA HIS A 137 -16.60 -9.65 -14.07
C HIS A 137 -18.06 -9.74 -14.48
N GLU A 138 -18.42 -9.22 -15.66
CA GLU A 138 -19.79 -9.27 -16.17
C GLU A 138 -20.31 -10.69 -16.32
N GLU A 139 -19.49 -11.60 -16.84
CA GLU A 139 -19.82 -13.02 -16.93
C GLU A 139 -20.04 -13.64 -15.55
N ALA A 140 -19.18 -13.32 -14.58
CA ALA A 140 -19.27 -13.88 -13.24
C ALA A 140 -20.48 -13.32 -12.48
N VAL A 141 -20.78 -12.02 -12.57
CA VAL A 141 -22.00 -11.40 -11.99
C VAL A 141 -23.26 -12.03 -12.57
N ARG A 142 -23.31 -12.23 -13.90
CA ARG A 142 -24.45 -12.88 -14.57
C ARG A 142 -24.72 -14.29 -14.02
N ARG A 143 -23.69 -15.00 -13.56
CA ARG A 143 -23.81 -16.34 -12.96
C ARG A 143 -24.27 -16.33 -11.51
N ARG A 144 -23.99 -15.28 -10.72
CA ARG A 144 -24.28 -15.25 -9.28
C ARG A 144 -25.78 -15.18 -8.94
N LYS A 145 -26.63 -14.66 -9.83
CA LYS A 145 -28.10 -14.49 -9.66
C LYS A 145 -28.57 -13.72 -8.41
N ASN A 146 -27.67 -13.33 -7.49
CA ASN A 146 -27.97 -12.65 -6.23
C ASN A 146 -27.86 -11.12 -6.32
N GLY A 147 -27.46 -10.56 -7.47
CA GLY A 147 -27.28 -9.12 -7.68
C GLY A 147 -26.00 -8.53 -7.09
N GLU A 148 -25.15 -9.34 -6.44
CA GLU A 148 -23.89 -8.88 -5.85
C GLU A 148 -22.86 -8.59 -6.95
N GLN A 149 -22.34 -7.37 -6.95
CA GLN A 149 -21.37 -6.91 -7.95
C GLN A 149 -19.94 -6.82 -7.42
N ASN A 150 -19.75 -6.73 -6.10
CA ASN A 150 -18.42 -6.61 -5.52
C ASN A 150 -17.79 -7.99 -5.37
N PHE A 151 -16.49 -8.07 -5.68
CA PHE A 151 -15.73 -9.32 -5.61
C PHE A 151 -14.77 -9.23 -4.44
N THR A 152 -14.82 -10.25 -3.58
CA THR A 152 -13.71 -10.51 -2.66
C THR A 152 -12.49 -11.00 -3.45
N ILE A 153 -11.30 -10.98 -2.85
CA ILE A 153 -10.09 -11.52 -3.51
C ILE A 153 -10.29 -13.00 -3.92
N PRO A 154 -10.81 -13.90 -3.05
CA PRO A 154 -11.07 -15.29 -3.43
C PRO A 154 -12.06 -15.43 -4.60
N ASP A 155 -13.06 -14.56 -4.68
CA ASP A 155 -14.00 -14.56 -5.80
C ASP A 155 -13.31 -14.16 -7.11
N ALA A 156 -12.49 -13.12 -7.08
CA ALA A 156 -11.77 -12.62 -8.25
C ALA A 156 -10.77 -13.67 -8.76
N ILE A 157 -10.03 -14.33 -7.85
CA ILE A 157 -9.14 -15.45 -8.18
C ILE A 157 -9.91 -16.57 -8.89
N ARG A 158 -11.08 -16.95 -8.35
CA ARG A 158 -11.93 -17.99 -8.94
C ARG A 158 -12.46 -17.61 -10.31
N ALA A 159 -12.89 -16.36 -10.48
CA ALA A 159 -13.35 -15.83 -11.78
C ALA A 159 -12.21 -15.82 -12.82
N CYS A 160 -10.99 -15.52 -12.39
CA CYS A 160 -9.76 -15.64 -13.18
C CYS A 160 -9.22 -17.07 -13.27
N ARG A 161 -10.06 -18.09 -13.05
CA ARG A 161 -9.76 -19.52 -13.23
C ARG A 161 -8.58 -20.01 -12.38
N ASN A 162 -8.37 -19.41 -11.20
CA ASN A 162 -7.28 -19.75 -10.29
C ASN A 162 -5.90 -19.69 -10.97
N SER A 163 -5.70 -18.70 -11.86
CA SER A 163 -4.39 -18.45 -12.49
C SER A 163 -3.36 -17.90 -11.50
N VAL A 164 -3.83 -17.34 -10.40
CA VAL A 164 -3.03 -16.94 -9.25
C VAL A 164 -3.58 -17.59 -7.99
N MET A 165 -2.76 -17.66 -6.96
CA MET A 165 -3.14 -18.06 -5.60
C MET A 165 -2.82 -16.93 -4.62
N GLU A 166 -3.61 -16.83 -3.57
CA GLU A 166 -3.30 -16.00 -2.41
C GLU A 166 -2.29 -16.74 -1.52
N VAL A 167 -1.17 -16.09 -1.22
CA VAL A 167 -0.07 -16.62 -0.40
C VAL A 167 -0.28 -16.27 1.07
N ASP A 168 -0.69 -15.03 1.35
CA ASP A 168 -1.03 -14.54 2.68
C ASP A 168 -1.97 -13.34 2.55
N PHE A 169 -2.81 -13.13 3.56
CA PHE A 169 -3.80 -12.06 3.62
C PHE A 169 -3.79 -11.42 5.00
N CYS A 170 -3.97 -10.10 5.05
CA CYS A 170 -4.15 -9.38 6.30
C CYS A 170 -5.13 -8.23 6.15
N SER A 171 -6.12 -8.18 7.04
CA SER A 171 -6.83 -6.94 7.37
C SER A 171 -6.01 -6.15 8.39
N VAL A 172 -5.81 -4.86 8.12
CA VAL A 172 -4.91 -3.99 8.84
C VAL A 172 -5.68 -2.77 9.36
N PRO A 173 -5.91 -2.70 10.68
CA PRO A 173 -6.42 -1.46 11.26
C PRO A 173 -5.35 -0.36 11.28
N GLY A 174 -5.74 0.89 11.17
CA GLY A 174 -4.89 2.07 11.23
C GLY A 174 -4.69 2.78 9.89
N PRO A 175 -4.02 3.95 9.90
CA PRO A 175 -3.87 4.75 8.69
C PRO A 175 -2.98 4.07 7.64
N LEU A 176 -3.45 4.04 6.39
CA LEU A 176 -2.74 3.51 5.21
C LEU A 176 -1.30 4.03 5.13
N SER A 177 -1.11 5.34 5.21
CA SER A 177 0.21 6.00 5.12
C SER A 177 1.21 5.51 6.17
N THR A 178 0.74 5.10 7.34
CA THR A 178 1.60 4.64 8.43
C THR A 178 1.79 3.13 8.47
N GLU A 179 0.74 2.36 8.21
CA GLU A 179 0.78 0.90 8.41
C GLU A 179 1.22 0.16 7.14
N LEU A 180 0.76 0.57 5.96
CA LEU A 180 1.06 -0.09 4.68
C LEU A 180 2.56 -0.27 4.41
N PRO A 181 3.45 0.73 4.67
CA PRO A 181 4.89 0.55 4.47
C PRO A 181 5.46 -0.67 5.20
N TYR A 182 4.99 -0.94 6.42
CA TYR A 182 5.52 -2.04 7.23
C TYR A 182 5.15 -3.41 6.66
N TYR A 183 3.95 -3.55 6.09
CA TYR A 183 3.50 -4.81 5.50
C TYR A 183 4.23 -5.09 4.19
N ILE A 184 4.37 -4.09 3.31
CA ILE A 184 5.14 -4.24 2.07
C ILE A 184 6.61 -4.57 2.41
N GLN A 185 7.24 -3.81 3.30
CA GLN A 185 8.64 -4.06 3.68
C GLN A 185 8.87 -5.42 4.33
N ALA A 186 7.90 -5.94 5.10
CA ALA A 186 8.02 -7.26 5.70
C ALA A 186 8.10 -8.37 4.64
N VAL A 187 7.32 -8.26 3.57
CA VAL A 187 7.35 -9.21 2.45
C VAL A 187 8.60 -9.01 1.59
N VAL A 188 8.95 -7.76 1.24
CA VAL A 188 10.15 -7.46 0.44
C VAL A 188 11.43 -8.00 1.08
N LYS A 189 11.55 -7.88 2.41
CA LYS A 189 12.70 -8.35 3.22
C LYS A 189 12.60 -9.81 3.66
N SER A 190 11.51 -10.50 3.35
CA SER A 190 11.32 -11.91 3.71
C SER A 190 12.31 -12.78 2.95
N THR A 191 13.01 -13.67 3.66
CA THR A 191 13.92 -14.65 3.05
C THR A 191 13.14 -15.69 2.23
N GLN A 192 11.91 -15.99 2.62
CA GLN A 192 11.01 -16.92 1.92
C GLN A 192 10.64 -16.39 0.52
N MET A 193 10.54 -15.08 0.36
CA MET A 193 10.17 -14.42 -0.91
C MET A 193 11.40 -13.94 -1.69
N SER A 194 12.61 -14.29 -1.26
CA SER A 194 13.86 -13.76 -1.83
C SER A 194 14.11 -14.19 -3.28
N GLN A 195 13.56 -15.35 -3.68
CA GLN A 195 13.71 -15.91 -5.02
C GLN A 195 12.69 -15.36 -6.02
N ASP A 196 11.60 -14.75 -5.54
CA ASP A 196 10.59 -14.17 -6.42
C ASP A 196 11.11 -12.85 -7.00
N VAL A 197 11.26 -12.80 -8.33
CA VAL A 197 11.72 -11.60 -9.06
C VAL A 197 10.74 -10.44 -8.88
N ARG A 198 9.44 -10.75 -8.87
CA ARG A 198 8.34 -9.81 -8.65
C ARG A 198 7.43 -10.28 -7.53
N LEU A 199 7.01 -9.33 -6.69
CA LEU A 199 6.01 -9.54 -5.65
C LEU A 199 4.75 -8.76 -6.01
N PHE A 200 3.58 -9.39 -5.94
CA PHE A 200 2.31 -8.80 -6.33
C PHE A 200 1.41 -8.67 -5.10
N PHE A 201 1.01 -7.44 -4.81
CA PHE A 201 0.13 -7.12 -3.68
C PHE A 201 -1.20 -6.58 -4.20
N LEU A 202 -2.31 -7.13 -3.71
CA LEU A 202 -3.61 -6.51 -3.84
C LEU A 202 -3.89 -5.69 -2.59
N LEU A 203 -4.22 -4.42 -2.77
CA LEU A 203 -4.61 -3.53 -1.68
C LEU A 203 -6.08 -3.14 -1.86
N ILE A 204 -6.91 -3.44 -0.86
CA ILE A 204 -8.32 -3.05 -0.82
C ILE A 204 -8.51 -2.00 0.28
N ALA A 205 -9.05 -0.85 -0.11
CA ALA A 205 -9.51 0.17 0.82
C ALA A 205 -10.71 0.89 0.20
N PHE A 206 -11.71 1.25 1.00
CA PHE A 206 -12.91 1.96 0.53
C PHE A 206 -13.59 1.28 -0.67
N GLU A 207 -13.71 -0.06 -0.62
CA GLU A 207 -14.29 -0.90 -1.69
C GLU A 207 -13.54 -0.84 -3.03
N ARG A 208 -12.35 -0.20 -3.08
CA ARG A 208 -11.52 -0.07 -4.26
C ARG A 208 -10.27 -0.92 -4.12
N THR A 209 -9.95 -1.67 -5.18
CA THR A 209 -8.75 -2.51 -5.26
C THR A 209 -7.71 -1.88 -6.18
N VAL A 210 -6.46 -1.81 -5.73
CA VAL A 210 -5.29 -1.47 -6.55
C VAL A 210 -4.27 -2.59 -6.53
N LEU A 211 -3.49 -2.71 -7.60
CA LEU A 211 -2.35 -3.64 -7.68
C LEU A 211 -1.07 -2.89 -7.36
N ILE A 212 -0.23 -3.45 -6.50
CA ILE A 212 1.14 -2.98 -6.25
C ILE A 212 2.11 -4.09 -6.64
N VAL A 213 3.12 -3.76 -7.43
CA VAL A 213 4.16 -4.68 -7.90
C VAL A 213 5.51 -4.20 -7.41
N TYR A 214 6.22 -5.04 -6.67
CA TYR A 214 7.63 -4.81 -6.35
C TYR A 214 8.52 -5.62 -7.28
N GLU A 215 9.39 -4.95 -8.03
CA GLU A 215 10.37 -5.55 -8.94
C GLU A 215 11.75 -5.51 -8.30
N ARG A 216 12.35 -6.69 -8.03
CA ARG A 216 13.66 -6.77 -7.35
C ARG A 216 14.79 -6.22 -8.20
N ALA A 217 14.79 -6.49 -9.51
CA ALA A 217 15.88 -6.13 -10.42
C ALA A 217 16.16 -4.61 -10.44
N THR A 218 15.10 -3.81 -10.35
CA THR A 218 15.14 -2.34 -10.35
C THR A 218 14.93 -1.74 -8.96
N SER A 219 14.63 -2.56 -7.95
CA SER A 219 14.13 -2.13 -6.65
C SER A 219 13.03 -1.07 -6.77
N SER A 220 12.12 -1.25 -7.74
CA SER A 220 10.99 -0.35 -7.96
C SER A 220 9.71 -0.92 -7.35
N LEU A 221 8.89 -0.02 -6.81
CA LEU A 221 7.54 -0.32 -6.34
C LEU A 221 6.57 0.47 -7.22
N THR A 222 5.76 -0.26 -7.99
CA THR A 222 4.83 0.30 -8.97
C THR A 222 3.40 0.01 -8.56
N LEU A 223 2.57 1.03 -8.47
CA LEU A 223 1.14 0.93 -8.22
C LEU A 223 0.35 1.12 -9.52
N PHE A 224 -0.73 0.36 -9.65
CA PHE A 224 -1.71 0.44 -10.70
C PHE A 224 -3.10 0.67 -10.09
N ASP A 225 -3.68 1.83 -10.37
CA ASP A 225 -5.09 2.11 -10.14
C ASP A 225 -5.82 2.20 -11.48
N THR A 226 -6.94 1.50 -11.61
CA THR A 226 -7.75 1.46 -12.84
C THR A 226 -8.99 2.34 -12.79
N HIS A 227 -9.26 2.97 -11.64
CA HIS A 227 -10.40 3.86 -11.47
C HIS A 227 -10.22 5.17 -12.25
N MET A 228 -11.31 5.94 -12.35
CA MET A 228 -11.23 7.35 -12.73
C MET A 228 -10.92 8.18 -11.49
N HIS A 229 -10.09 9.20 -11.65
CA HIS A 229 -9.77 10.15 -10.59
C HIS A 229 -10.31 11.54 -10.98
N GLY A 230 -11.37 11.97 -10.29
CA GLY A 230 -12.06 13.20 -10.61
C GLY A 230 -12.71 13.19 -11.99
N GLN A 231 -12.63 14.32 -12.70
CA GLN A 231 -13.18 14.48 -14.05
C GLN A 231 -12.09 14.54 -15.14
N SER A 232 -10.82 14.64 -14.75
CA SER A 232 -9.68 14.88 -15.64
C SER A 232 -8.89 13.61 -15.96
N ASP A 233 -8.85 12.66 -15.04
CA ASP A 233 -7.88 11.56 -15.11
C ASP A 233 -8.57 10.19 -15.11
N GLY A 234 -8.07 9.31 -15.97
CA GLY A 234 -8.41 7.90 -16.02
C GLY A 234 -7.56 7.11 -15.02
N ALA A 235 -7.15 5.92 -15.44
CA ALA A 235 -6.28 5.05 -14.67
C ALA A 235 -4.95 5.75 -14.32
N VAL A 236 -4.35 5.36 -13.21
CA VAL A 236 -3.11 5.96 -12.69
C VAL A 236 -2.07 4.89 -12.46
N ILE A 237 -0.84 5.18 -12.90
CA ILE A 237 0.34 4.37 -12.58
C ILE A 237 1.30 5.25 -11.81
N ALA A 238 1.78 4.77 -10.67
CA ALA A 238 2.80 5.46 -9.89
C ALA A 238 3.97 4.54 -9.63
N THR A 239 5.20 5.02 -9.73
CA THR A 239 6.41 4.24 -9.44
C THR A 239 7.36 5.01 -8.55
N VAL A 240 7.89 4.33 -7.54
CA VAL A 240 8.89 4.85 -6.61
C VAL A 240 10.02 3.83 -6.42
N HIS A 241 11.17 4.27 -5.91
CA HIS A 241 12.21 3.37 -5.40
C HIS A 241 11.80 2.71 -4.08
N GLY A 242 12.19 1.45 -3.87
CA GLY A 242 11.85 0.67 -2.68
C GLY A 242 12.35 1.24 -1.34
N ASP A 243 13.34 2.13 -1.37
CA ASP A 243 13.77 2.89 -0.19
C ASP A 243 12.74 3.96 0.22
N ASN A 244 11.93 4.42 -0.73
CA ASN A 244 10.96 5.51 -0.58
C ASN A 244 9.51 4.97 -0.52
N ILE A 245 9.32 3.74 0.00
CA ILE A 245 7.99 3.15 0.19
C ILE A 245 7.07 4.06 1.01
N GLY A 246 7.62 4.82 1.97
CA GLY A 246 6.87 5.78 2.78
C GLY A 246 6.17 6.84 1.92
N ASP A 247 6.91 7.45 0.98
CA ASP A 247 6.40 8.46 0.06
C ASP A 247 5.24 7.90 -0.79
N LEU A 248 5.40 6.69 -1.35
CA LEU A 248 4.30 6.05 -2.09
C LEU A 248 3.07 5.82 -1.20
N CYS A 249 3.24 5.29 0.01
CA CYS A 249 2.10 5.01 0.88
C CYS A 249 1.40 6.29 1.36
N GLN A 250 2.15 7.37 1.56
CA GLN A 250 1.60 8.68 1.86
C GLN A 250 0.80 9.23 0.68
N TRP A 251 1.37 9.19 -0.52
CA TRP A 251 0.69 9.56 -1.77
C TRP A 251 -0.56 8.72 -2.01
N VAL A 252 -0.51 7.40 -1.83
CA VAL A 252 -1.67 6.51 -1.95
C VAL A 252 -2.79 6.91 -0.99
N SER A 253 -2.46 7.27 0.24
CA SER A 253 -3.45 7.73 1.22
C SER A 253 -4.06 9.09 0.86
N HIS A 254 -3.35 9.94 0.11
CA HIS A 254 -3.81 11.29 -0.20
C HIS A 254 -4.51 11.37 -1.56
N ASP A 255 -3.90 10.79 -2.59
CA ASP A 255 -4.27 10.98 -4.00
C ASP A 255 -5.11 9.82 -4.56
N ILE A 256 -4.93 8.60 -4.03
CA ILE A 256 -5.72 7.44 -4.44
C ILE A 256 -6.93 7.24 -3.51
N PHE A 257 -6.70 7.19 -2.20
CA PHE A 257 -7.72 6.99 -1.17
C PHE A 257 -7.93 8.24 -0.32
N HIS A 258 -8.29 9.36 -0.94
CA HIS A 258 -8.52 10.65 -0.27
C HIS A 258 -9.57 10.59 0.86
N GLU A 259 -10.52 9.65 0.80
CA GLU A 259 -11.50 9.33 1.85
C GLU A 259 -10.82 8.88 3.15
N SER A 260 -9.58 8.40 3.08
CA SER A 260 -8.77 8.10 4.25
C SER A 260 -8.42 9.34 5.07
N GLN A 261 -8.52 10.56 4.52
CA GLN A 261 -8.29 11.80 5.26
C GLN A 261 -9.48 12.20 6.14
N SER A 262 -10.70 11.85 5.74
CA SER A 262 -11.93 12.29 6.41
C SER A 262 -12.42 11.35 7.53
N GLN A 263 -11.96 10.09 7.55
CA GLN A 263 -12.34 9.16 8.61
C GLN A 263 -11.67 9.49 9.94
N ARG A 264 -12.44 9.53 11.05
CA ARG A 264 -11.87 9.58 12.41
C ARG A 264 -11.12 8.27 12.69
N ASP A 265 -9.96 8.37 13.35
CA ASP A 265 -8.91 7.34 13.47
C ASP A 265 -9.33 5.89 13.82
N TYR A 266 -10.53 5.66 14.33
CA TYR A 266 -10.95 4.37 14.88
C TYR A 266 -11.60 3.41 13.88
N SER A 267 -11.94 3.84 12.66
CA SER A 267 -12.56 2.97 11.63
C SER A 267 -11.70 2.79 10.37
N ARG A 268 -10.45 3.27 10.37
CA ARG A 268 -9.56 3.12 9.22
C ARG A 268 -9.06 1.68 9.18
N GLU A 269 -9.58 0.89 8.26
CA GLU A 269 -9.09 -0.46 7.97
C GLU A 269 -8.85 -0.59 6.47
N PHE A 270 -7.81 -1.34 6.12
CA PHE A 270 -7.55 -1.74 4.74
C PHE A 270 -7.12 -3.21 4.72
N GLU A 271 -7.25 -3.85 3.58
CA GLU A 271 -6.84 -5.23 3.39
C GLU A 271 -5.66 -5.28 2.42
N ILE A 272 -4.69 -6.15 2.72
CA ILE A 272 -3.56 -6.42 1.83
C ILE A 272 -3.40 -7.93 1.66
N SER A 273 -3.26 -8.35 0.41
CA SER A 273 -3.03 -9.73 0.02
C SER A 273 -1.75 -9.83 -0.80
N LEU A 274 -0.94 -10.85 -0.54
CA LEU A 274 0.17 -11.24 -1.40
C LEU A 274 -0.32 -12.36 -2.32
N ILE A 275 -0.23 -12.18 -3.62
CA ILE A 275 -0.62 -13.19 -4.60
C ILE A 275 0.60 -13.68 -5.40
N ARG A 276 0.51 -14.93 -5.87
CA ARG A 276 1.52 -15.57 -6.71
C ARG A 276 0.85 -16.27 -7.89
N PHE A 277 1.46 -16.19 -9.07
CA PHE A 277 1.00 -16.96 -10.22
C PHE A 277 1.18 -18.46 -9.96
N CYS A 278 0.11 -19.23 -10.18
CA CYS A 278 0.10 -20.69 -10.06
C CYS A 278 -0.60 -21.36 -11.24
N GLY A 279 -0.91 -20.59 -12.29
CA GLY A 279 -1.52 -21.09 -13.50
C GLY A 279 -0.57 -21.98 -14.32
N ARG A 280 -1.14 -22.75 -15.25
CA ARG A 280 -0.34 -23.48 -16.22
C ARG A 280 0.38 -22.49 -17.13
N THR A 281 1.69 -22.70 -17.29
CA THR A 281 2.49 -21.99 -18.28
C THR A 281 2.18 -22.54 -19.68
N ASN A 282 2.07 -21.64 -20.64
CA ASN A 282 1.85 -21.93 -22.05
C ASN A 282 3.12 -21.66 -22.84
N LYS A 283 3.23 -22.22 -24.06
CA LYS A 283 4.36 -21.97 -24.97
C LYS A 283 4.55 -20.50 -25.34
N ASN A 284 3.51 -19.68 -25.19
CA ASN A 284 3.51 -18.26 -25.50
C ASN A 284 3.83 -17.38 -24.29
N ASP A 285 3.98 -17.96 -23.09
CA ASP A 285 4.36 -17.18 -21.92
C ASP A 285 5.87 -16.89 -21.97
N CYS A 286 6.26 -15.66 -21.64
CA CYS A 286 7.64 -15.22 -21.61
C CYS A 286 8.34 -15.55 -20.28
N CYS A 287 7.59 -15.99 -19.26
CA CYS A 287 8.11 -16.26 -17.92
C CYS A 287 8.51 -17.73 -17.72
N LEU A 288 9.52 -17.95 -16.87
CA LEU A 288 9.89 -19.28 -16.41
C LEU A 288 8.81 -19.86 -15.47
N PRO A 289 8.63 -21.20 -15.43
CA PRO A 289 7.74 -21.83 -14.47
C PRO A 289 8.17 -21.47 -13.04
N THR A 290 7.23 -21.06 -12.20
CA THR A 290 7.52 -20.85 -10.78
C THR A 290 7.69 -22.23 -10.14
N THR A 291 8.91 -22.56 -9.72
CA THR A 291 9.29 -23.90 -9.21
C THR A 291 9.00 -24.10 -7.73
N SER A 292 8.46 -23.09 -7.03
CA SER A 292 8.24 -23.17 -5.58
C SER A 292 6.91 -23.84 -5.24
N SER A 293 6.99 -24.85 -4.36
CA SER A 293 5.84 -25.49 -3.73
C SER A 293 4.92 -24.44 -3.07
N PRO A 294 3.58 -24.58 -3.18
CA PRO A 294 2.61 -23.72 -2.53
C PRO A 294 2.62 -23.96 -1.02
N TYR A 295 3.60 -23.40 -0.32
CA TYR A 295 3.57 -23.33 1.13
C TYR A 295 2.88 -22.02 1.54
N GLU A 296 1.72 -22.15 2.19
CA GLU A 296 1.13 -21.06 2.97
C GLU A 296 2.10 -20.68 4.08
N PHE A 297 2.73 -19.52 3.94
CA PHE A 297 3.60 -18.98 4.96
C PHE A 297 3.00 -17.65 5.41
N PRO A 298 2.80 -17.43 6.72
CA PRO A 298 2.19 -16.21 7.20
C PRO A 298 3.23 -15.07 7.20
N VAL A 299 3.65 -14.61 6.02
CA VAL A 299 4.67 -13.57 5.83
C VAL A 299 4.30 -12.28 6.57
N PHE A 300 3.01 -11.93 6.61
CA PHE A 300 2.49 -10.79 7.36
C PHE A 300 2.49 -10.99 8.88
N ALA A 301 2.70 -12.21 9.41
CA ALA A 301 2.84 -12.42 10.85
C ALA A 301 4.00 -11.60 11.45
N THR A 302 5.07 -11.38 10.70
CA THR A 302 6.20 -10.55 11.14
C THR A 302 5.78 -9.10 11.32
N ALA A 303 5.00 -8.55 10.37
CA ALA A 303 4.45 -7.20 10.46
C ALA A 303 3.47 -7.09 11.65
N ARG A 304 2.55 -8.05 11.80
CA ARG A 304 1.58 -8.12 12.91
C ARG A 304 2.26 -8.12 14.28
N ARG A 305 3.32 -8.92 14.46
CA ARG A 305 4.09 -8.99 15.72
C ARG A 305 4.76 -7.65 16.07
N ARG A 306 5.36 -6.98 15.08
CA ARG A 306 6.00 -5.67 15.28
C ARG A 306 4.98 -4.60 15.67
N ARG A 307 3.81 -4.60 15.03
CA ARG A 307 2.71 -3.70 15.38
C ARG A 307 2.22 -3.92 16.81
N LYS A 308 1.97 -5.17 17.22
CA LYS A 308 1.54 -5.50 18.59
C LYS A 308 2.50 -4.91 19.63
N ARG A 309 3.81 -5.12 19.45
CA ARG A 309 4.85 -4.56 20.35
C ARG A 309 4.77 -3.02 20.44
N ARG A 310 4.55 -2.31 19.32
CA ARG A 310 4.42 -0.83 19.33
C ARG A 310 3.21 -0.37 20.14
N LEU A 311 2.09 -1.07 20.02
CA LEU A 311 0.87 -0.75 20.77
C LEU A 311 1.08 -1.01 22.28
N ASP A 312 1.70 -2.14 22.62
CA ASP A 312 2.02 -2.48 24.02
C ASP A 312 2.96 -1.43 24.64
N THR A 313 4.01 -1.00 23.92
CA THR A 313 4.93 0.05 24.40
C THR A 313 4.21 1.40 24.58
N LYS A 314 3.34 1.79 23.64
CA LYS A 314 2.56 3.04 23.76
C LYS A 314 1.58 2.99 24.95
N ALA A 315 1.00 1.84 25.24
CA ALA A 315 0.11 1.65 26.39
C ALA A 315 0.87 1.81 27.71
N ILE A 316 2.08 1.25 27.81
CA ILE A 316 2.95 1.37 29.00
C ILE A 316 3.37 2.83 29.23
N MET A 317 3.73 3.57 28.17
CA MET A 317 4.15 4.98 28.29
C MET A 317 3.00 5.92 28.66
N LYS A 318 1.74 5.53 28.44
CA LYS A 318 0.54 6.33 28.77
C LYS A 318 0.02 6.10 30.19
N MET A 319 0.61 5.21 30.99
CA MET A 319 0.18 5.08 32.38
C MET A 319 0.71 6.27 33.21
N PRO A 320 -0.17 7.09 33.82
CA PRO A 320 0.28 8.15 34.70
C PRO A 320 1.01 7.53 35.90
N LYS A 321 2.21 8.02 36.18
CA LYS A 321 2.91 7.73 37.43
C LYS A 321 2.07 8.31 38.57
N HIS A 322 1.22 7.50 39.20
CA HIS A 322 0.60 7.91 40.46
C HIS A 322 1.71 8.13 41.48
N ALA A 323 1.85 9.40 41.86
CA ALA A 323 2.70 9.85 42.95
C ALA A 323 2.26 9.17 44.25
N LYS A 324 3.24 8.58 44.95
CA LYS A 324 3.12 8.20 46.35
C LYS A 324 3.38 9.45 47.20
N THR A 325 2.33 9.95 47.83
CA THR A 325 2.28 10.76 49.07
C THR A 325 0.78 10.95 49.34
N GLU A 326 0.19 10.76 50.52
CA GLU A 326 0.64 11.04 51.88
C GLU A 326 -0.22 10.28 52.92
N ASN A 327 0.29 10.30 54.14
CA ASN A 327 -0.28 9.74 55.36
C ASN A 327 -1.59 10.41 55.82
N GLY A 328 -2.48 9.60 56.40
CA GLY A 328 -3.18 9.83 57.67
C GLY A 328 -4.15 11.01 57.82
N ARG A 329 -5.44 10.71 57.99
CA ARG A 329 -6.16 10.86 59.29
C ARG A 329 -7.59 10.34 59.22
N GLU A 330 -8.01 9.76 60.34
CA GLU A 330 -9.32 9.23 60.66
C GLU A 330 -10.44 10.28 60.84
N GLU A 331 -11.65 9.79 60.55
CA GLU A 331 -12.94 9.95 61.24
C GLU A 331 -13.91 11.13 61.03
N ARG A 332 -15.19 10.70 60.85
CA ARG A 332 -16.52 11.34 60.99
C ARG A 332 -16.92 12.34 59.89
N SER A 333 -18.14 12.36 59.36
CA SER A 333 -19.45 11.80 59.75
C SER A 333 -20.47 11.93 58.60
N ASP A 334 -21.47 11.04 58.60
CA ASP A 334 -22.88 11.14 58.15
C ASP A 334 -23.31 11.96 56.92
N GLY A 335 -24.17 11.34 56.10
CA GLY A 335 -25.09 12.07 55.22
C GLY A 335 -25.69 11.25 54.07
N LEU A 336 -26.92 10.78 54.25
CA LEU A 336 -27.77 10.16 53.23
C LEU A 336 -27.88 10.99 51.93
N ARG A 337 -27.93 10.31 50.77
CA ARG A 337 -29.13 10.30 49.90
C ARG A 337 -28.97 9.40 48.68
N ALA A 338 -30.03 8.64 48.44
CA ALA A 338 -30.27 7.85 47.24
C ALA A 338 -30.47 8.75 46.00
N SER A 339 -29.92 8.32 44.85
CA SER A 339 -30.56 8.60 43.56
C SER A 339 -30.35 7.42 42.61
N THR A 340 -31.48 6.91 42.15
CA THR A 340 -31.61 5.93 41.07
C THR A 340 -31.26 6.59 39.75
N CYS A 341 -30.32 6.01 38.99
CA CYS A 341 -30.17 6.34 37.57
C CYS A 341 -29.91 5.06 36.78
N SER A 342 -30.91 4.67 36.00
CA SER A 342 -30.93 3.57 35.05
C SER A 342 -29.94 3.83 33.90
N ARG A 343 -29.00 2.90 33.71
CA ARG A 343 -28.15 2.85 32.51
C ARG A 343 -28.95 2.31 31.31
N PRO A 344 -28.95 2.99 30.15
CA PRO A 344 -29.25 2.34 28.89
C PRO A 344 -28.04 1.50 28.46
N GLN A 345 -28.32 0.29 27.95
CA GLN A 345 -27.30 -0.61 27.42
C GLN A 345 -26.68 -0.04 26.13
N PRO A 346 -25.37 -0.26 25.89
CA PRO A 346 -24.79 -0.01 24.58
C PRO A 346 -25.27 -1.09 23.60
N VAL A 347 -25.95 -0.62 22.56
CA VAL A 347 -26.29 -1.41 21.36
C VAL A 347 -25.00 -1.89 20.72
N THR A 348 -24.83 -3.21 20.60
CA THR A 348 -23.76 -3.85 19.85
C THR A 348 -23.90 -3.53 18.36
N PRO A 349 -22.87 -2.96 17.69
CA PRO A 349 -22.87 -2.87 16.23
C PRO A 349 -22.74 -4.27 15.63
N LEU A 350 -23.64 -4.59 14.70
CA LEU A 350 -23.74 -5.82 13.90
C LEU A 350 -22.58 -5.97 12.90
N ALA A 351 -21.34 -5.97 13.39
CA ALA A 351 -20.13 -6.21 12.60
C ALA A 351 -19.22 -7.20 13.34
N SER A 352 -19.62 -8.48 13.37
CA SER A 352 -18.71 -9.58 13.77
C SER A 352 -19.19 -10.99 13.40
N LEU A 353 -20.35 -11.18 12.75
CA LEU A 353 -20.88 -12.52 12.46
C LEU A 353 -20.38 -13.17 11.17
N TRP A 354 -19.52 -12.52 10.38
CA TRP A 354 -18.98 -13.10 9.15
C TRP A 354 -17.64 -13.84 9.32
N ASN A 355 -17.00 -13.76 10.49
CA ASN A 355 -15.71 -14.42 10.77
C ASN A 355 -15.80 -15.90 11.24
N LEU A 356 -16.96 -16.55 11.13
CA LEU A 356 -17.14 -17.95 11.57
C LEU A 356 -17.54 -18.94 10.47
N ARG A 357 -17.69 -18.53 9.20
CA ARG A 357 -18.13 -19.43 8.13
C ARG A 357 -17.05 -20.02 7.22
N SER A 358 -15.77 -19.65 7.38
CA SER A 358 -14.69 -20.20 6.55
C SER A 358 -13.85 -21.29 7.24
N ARG A 359 -14.34 -21.89 8.34
CA ARG A 359 -13.60 -22.94 9.08
C ARG A 359 -14.06 -24.37 8.90
N ASN A 360 -15.05 -24.62 8.04
CA ASN A 360 -15.41 -25.99 7.65
C ASN A 360 -15.74 -25.99 6.16
N MET A 361 -14.82 -26.48 5.33
CA MET A 361 -15.05 -27.46 4.27
C MET A 361 -13.68 -27.86 3.70
N CYS A 362 -13.24 -29.08 4.05
CA CYS A 362 -12.35 -29.88 3.20
C CYS A 362 -13.09 -30.30 1.94
#